data_AF-A0A0G0LE87-F1
#
_entry.id   AF-A0A0G0LE87-F1
#
_cell.length_a   1.000
_cell.length_b   1.000
_cell.length_c   1.000
_cell.angle_alpha   90.00
_cell.angle_beta   90.00
_cell.angle_gamma   90.00
#
_symmetry.space_group_name_H-M   'P 1'
#
loop_
_entity.id
_entity.type
_entity.pdbx_description
1 polymer ?
#
loop_
_entity_poly.entity_id
_entity_poly.type
_entity_poly.pdbx_seq_one_letter_code
_entity_poly.pdbx_strand_id
1 'polypeptide(L)'
;MELLLNDDIILKMDILLRNFFPSIRNPFGSVAVWLLVPFLLWTFLWKGLGLWYSAQNEEKYWFVAILILNTLGILEIAYLFFFAKKKLKLDSLLKNFSITKRQ
;
A
#
# COMPACT_ATOMS: atom_id res chain seq x y z
N MET A 1 -34.54 -13.89 45.18
CA MET A 1 -34.87 -12.50 44.78
C MET A 1 -33.66 -11.81 44.15
N GLU A 2 -32.45 -11.96 44.70
CA GLU A 2 -31.21 -11.44 44.10
C GLU A 2 -30.88 -12.00 42.70
N LEU A 3 -31.11 -13.30 42.47
CA LEU A 3 -30.87 -13.94 41.17
C LEU A 3 -31.66 -13.28 40.02
N LEU A 4 -32.92 -12.91 40.27
CA LEU A 4 -33.78 -12.26 39.27
C LEU A 4 -33.36 -10.82 38.98
N LEU A 5 -32.75 -10.15 39.97
CA LEU A 5 -32.29 -8.77 39.83
C LEU A 5 -30.99 -8.67 39.03
N ASN A 6 -30.15 -9.71 39.08
CA ASN A 6 -28.91 -9.78 38.31
C ASN A 6 -29.17 -10.01 36.81
N ASP A 7 -30.14 -10.86 36.47
CA ASP A 7 -30.50 -11.16 35.07
C ASP A 7 -30.97 -9.91 34.31
N ASP A 8 -31.82 -9.08 34.94
CA ASP A 8 -32.30 -7.81 34.36
C ASP A 8 -31.16 -6.80 34.14
N ILE A 9 -30.21 -6.73 35.07
CA ILE A 9 -29.05 -5.82 34.97
C ILE A 9 -28.14 -6.25 33.83
N ILE A 10 -27.88 -7.55 33.70
CA ILE A 10 -27.07 -8.11 32.62
C ILE A 10 -27.74 -7.87 31.26
N LEU A 11 -29.07 -8.03 31.17
CA LEU A 11 -29.83 -7.79 29.95
C LEU A 11 -29.78 -6.31 29.52
N LYS A 12 -29.95 -5.38 30.48
CA LYS A 12 -29.86 -3.94 30.22
C LYS A 12 -28.45 -3.53 29.79
N MET A 13 -27.42 -4.13 30.38
CA MET A 13 -26.03 -3.88 29.99
C MET A 13 -25.75 -4.35 28.55
N ASP A 14 -26.22 -5.54 28.15
CA ASP A 14 -26.06 -6.02 26.77
C ASP A 14 -26.77 -5.10 25.76
N ILE A 15 -28.01 -4.69 26.07
CA ILE A 15 -28.78 -3.78 25.21
C ILE A 15 -28.12 -2.39 25.12
N LEU A 16 -27.63 -1.86 26.24
CA LEU A 16 -26.92 -0.58 26.29
C LEU A 16 -25.66 -0.63 25.43
N LEU A 17 -24.86 -1.69 25.54
CA LEU A 17 -23.64 -1.89 24.77
C LEU A 17 -23.94 -2.02 23.27
N ARG A 18 -25.01 -2.72 22.88
CA ARG A 18 -25.44 -2.84 21.47
C ARG A 18 -25.86 -1.50 20.87
N ASN A 19 -26.56 -0.66 21.64
CA ASN A 19 -26.99 0.66 21.19
C ASN A 19 -25.82 1.65 21.11
N PHE A 20 -24.86 1.54 22.02
CA PHE A 20 -23.67 2.39 22.03
C PHE A 20 -22.66 2.01 20.94
N PHE A 21 -22.53 0.73 20.60
CA PHE A 21 -21.60 0.23 19.59
C PHE A 21 -22.29 -0.56 18.45
N PRO A 22 -23.06 0.11 17.57
CA PRO A 22 -23.84 -0.55 16.52
C PRO A 22 -22.98 -1.32 15.50
N SER A 23 -21.72 -0.91 15.30
CA SER A 23 -20.82 -1.48 14.29
C SER A 23 -20.11 -2.78 14.68
N ILE A 24 -20.13 -3.17 15.96
CA ILE A 24 -19.38 -4.35 16.44
C ILE A 24 -20.06 -5.67 16.00
N ARG A 25 -21.35 -5.63 15.68
CA ARG A 25 -22.14 -6.86 15.44
C ARG A 25 -21.73 -7.63 14.19
N ASN A 26 -21.28 -6.96 13.11
CA ASN A 26 -20.90 -7.61 11.84
C ASN A 26 -19.87 -6.77 11.06
N PRO A 27 -18.58 -6.81 11.43
CA PRO A 27 -17.52 -6.11 10.70
C PRO A 27 -17.46 -6.56 9.23
N PHE A 28 -17.75 -7.83 8.93
CA PHE A 28 -17.70 -8.38 7.57
C PHE A 28 -18.98 -8.19 6.73
N GLY A 29 -20.08 -7.72 7.34
CA GLY A 29 -21.36 -7.51 6.65
C GLY A 29 -21.52 -6.10 6.07
N SER A 30 -20.60 -5.20 6.42
CA SER A 30 -20.66 -3.80 5.99
C SER A 30 -20.05 -3.64 4.60
N VAL A 31 -20.79 -3.04 3.66
CA VAL A 31 -20.32 -2.68 2.30
C VAL A 31 -18.98 -1.92 2.32
N ALA A 32 -18.72 -1.16 3.38
CA ALA A 32 -17.43 -0.51 3.61
C ALA A 32 -16.25 -1.49 3.65
N VAL A 33 -16.38 -2.64 4.33
CA VAL A 33 -15.29 -3.62 4.48
C VAL A 33 -15.02 -4.36 3.17
N TRP A 34 -16.07 -4.68 2.40
CA TRP A 34 -15.94 -5.30 1.08
C TRP A 34 -15.23 -4.41 0.05
N LEU A 35 -15.33 -3.08 0.19
CA LEU A 35 -14.63 -2.14 -0.67
C LEU A 35 -13.22 -1.79 -0.15
N LEU A 36 -13.06 -1.66 1.18
CA LEU A 36 -11.80 -1.25 1.78
C LEU A 36 -10.72 -2.34 1.72
N VAL A 37 -11.07 -3.61 1.94
CA VAL A 37 -10.08 -4.71 2.00
C VAL A 37 -9.35 -4.91 0.66
N PRO A 38 -10.02 -5.03 -0.50
CA PRO A 38 -9.35 -5.15 -1.78
C PRO A 38 -8.54 -3.90 -2.13
N PHE A 39 -9.04 -2.72 -1.78
CA PHE A 39 -8.36 -1.45 -2.04
C PHE A 39 -7.07 -1.31 -1.22
N LEU A 40 -7.10 -1.71 0.05
CA LEU A 40 -5.91 -1.78 0.91
C LEU A 40 -4.89 -2.78 0.35
N LEU A 41 -5.33 -3.98 -0.02
CA LEU A 41 -4.43 -4.99 -0.60
C LEU A 41 -3.82 -4.52 -1.92
N TRP A 42 -4.62 -3.89 -2.78
CA TRP A 42 -4.16 -3.31 -4.03
C TRP A 42 -3.08 -2.26 -3.77
N THR A 43 -3.38 -1.25 -2.96
CA THR A 43 -2.41 -0.18 -2.64
C THR A 43 -1.14 -0.71 -1.98
N PHE A 44 -1.25 -1.69 -1.08
CA PHE A 44 -0.08 -2.32 -0.44
C PHE A 44 0.80 -3.10 -1.43
N LEU A 45 0.18 -3.83 -2.37
CA LEU A 45 0.90 -4.58 -3.41
C LEU A 45 1.71 -3.65 -4.31
N TRP A 46 1.12 -2.57 -4.81
CA TRP A 46 1.84 -1.58 -5.63
C TRP A 46 2.96 -0.91 -4.83
N LYS A 47 2.68 -0.50 -3.59
CA LYS A 47 3.67 0.16 -2.72
C LYS A 47 4.87 -0.73 -2.37
N GLY A 48 4.62 -2.01 -2.10
CA GLY A 48 5.66 -3.00 -1.86
C GLY A 48 6.53 -3.25 -3.09
N LEU A 49 5.92 -3.36 -4.28
CA LEU A 49 6.65 -3.55 -5.54
C LEU A 49 7.51 -2.34 -5.90
N GLY A 50 7.02 -1.11 -5.69
CA GLY A 50 7.79 0.12 -5.92
C GLY A 50 9.01 0.24 -4.99
N LEU A 51 8.84 -0.09 -3.72
CA LEU A 51 9.94 -0.15 -2.75
C LEU A 51 10.95 -1.26 -3.09
N TRP A 52 10.49 -2.46 -3.46
CA TRP A 52 11.37 -3.57 -3.85
C TRP A 52 12.23 -3.22 -5.06
N TYR A 53 11.62 -2.62 -6.10
CA TYR A 53 12.32 -2.28 -7.33
C TYR A 53 13.29 -1.10 -7.19
N SER A 54 12.95 -0.10 -6.36
CA SER A 54 13.86 1.01 -6.05
C SER A 54 15.03 0.57 -5.17
N ALA A 55 14.78 -0.33 -4.20
CA ALA A 55 15.84 -0.94 -3.39
C ALA A 55 16.80 -1.78 -4.26
N GLN A 56 16.29 -2.56 -5.21
CA GLN A 56 17.11 -3.40 -6.09
C GLN A 56 18.00 -2.61 -7.06
N ASN A 57 17.58 -1.40 -7.47
CA ASN A 57 18.35 -0.55 -8.40
C ASN A 57 19.22 0.50 -7.69
N GLU A 58 19.37 0.43 -6.36
CA GLU A 58 20.12 1.41 -5.54
C GLU A 58 19.66 2.88 -5.70
N GLU A 59 18.43 3.10 -6.16
CA GLU A 59 17.86 4.43 -6.43
C GLU A 59 17.28 5.03 -5.14
N LYS A 60 18.18 5.43 -4.23
CA LYS A 60 17.87 5.90 -2.86
C LYS A 60 16.88 7.08 -2.81
N TYR A 61 16.95 8.00 -3.78
CA TYR A 61 16.04 9.14 -3.86
C TYR A 61 14.59 8.71 -4.11
N TRP A 62 14.41 7.69 -4.95
CA TRP A 62 13.08 7.16 -5.27
C TRP A 62 12.51 6.29 -4.16
N PHE A 63 13.37 5.55 -3.45
CA PHE A 63 12.97 4.84 -2.23
C PHE A 63 12.39 5.81 -1.19
N VAL A 64 13.08 6.94 -0.94
CA VAL A 64 12.62 7.97 0.01
C VAL A 64 11.36 8.68 -0.50
N ALA A 65 11.26 8.97 -1.80
CA ALA A 65 10.06 9.56 -2.38
C ALA A 65 8.82 8.66 -2.16
N ILE A 66 8.91 7.35 -2.42
CA ILE A 66 7.82 6.39 -2.22
C ILE A 66 7.49 6.20 -0.73
N LEU A 67 8.47 6.33 0.16
CA LEU A 67 8.26 6.26 1.60
C LEU A 67 7.47 7.47 2.13
N ILE A 68 7.75 8.67 1.60
CA ILE A 68 7.17 9.94 2.07
C ILE A 68 5.82 10.23 1.38
N LEU A 69 5.67 9.91 0.09
CA LEU A 69 4.46 10.18 -0.68
C LEU A 69 3.46 9.02 -0.55
N ASN A 70 2.36 9.25 0.17
CA ASN A 70 1.21 8.33 0.24
C ASN A 70 0.30 8.43 -1.01
N THR A 71 0.85 8.29 -2.20
CA THR A 71 0.11 8.55 -3.46
C THR A 71 -0.71 7.37 -4.00
N LEU A 72 -1.16 6.43 -3.15
CA LEU A 72 -2.07 5.33 -3.52
C LEU A 72 -1.70 4.57 -4.82
N GLY A 73 -0.41 4.34 -5.11
CA GLY A 73 0.01 3.60 -6.31
C GLY A 73 0.39 4.45 -7.54
N ILE A 74 0.20 5.76 -7.52
CA ILE A 74 0.46 6.63 -8.70
C ILE A 74 1.96 6.89 -8.94
N LEU A 75 2.76 6.88 -7.87
CA LEU A 75 4.17 7.19 -7.95
C LEU A 75 4.97 6.01 -8.53
N GLU A 76 4.48 4.79 -8.36
CA GLU A 76 5.07 3.57 -8.93
C GLU A 76 4.96 3.51 -10.46
N ILE A 77 3.83 3.95 -11.03
CA ILE A 77 3.64 4.03 -12.49
C ILE A 77 4.56 5.08 -13.11
N ALA A 78 4.73 6.23 -12.43
CA ALA A 78 5.67 7.26 -12.87
C ALA A 78 7.12 6.75 -12.88
N TYR A 79 7.51 5.93 -11.90
CA TYR A 79 8.83 5.31 -11.86
C TYR A 79 9.07 4.34 -13.03
N LEU A 80 8.11 3.44 -13.31
CA LEU A 80 8.17 2.52 -14.45
C LEU A 80 8.33 3.26 -15.79
N PHE A 81 7.60 4.37 -15.99
CA PHE A 81 7.71 5.20 -17.18
C PHE A 81 9.07 5.90 -17.31
N PHE A 82 9.67 6.33 -16.19
CA PHE A 82 10.94 7.06 -16.22
C PHE A 82 12.15 6.12 -16.38
N PHE A 83 12.11 4.93 -15.76
CA PHE A 83 13.22 3.97 -15.79
C PHE A 83 13.38 3.28 -17.16
N ALA A 84 12.32 3.25 -17.98
CA ALA A 84 12.40 2.76 -19.36
C ALA A 84 13.44 3.52 -20.23
N LYS A 85 13.81 4.76 -19.87
CA LYS A 85 14.71 5.58 -20.67
C LYS A 85 16.20 5.45 -20.35
N LYS A 86 16.59 4.90 -19.19
CA LYS A 86 17.95 5.12 -18.66
C LYS A 86 18.98 4.03 -18.98
N LYS A 87 18.69 3.13 -19.93
CA LYS A 87 19.68 2.17 -20.45
C LYS A 87 20.68 2.85 -21.40
N LEU A 88 21.30 3.95 -20.95
CA LEU A 88 22.43 4.63 -21.61
C LEU A 88 23.73 3.82 -21.42
N LYS A 89 23.68 2.53 -21.76
CA LYS A 89 24.88 1.73 -22.01
C LYS A 89 25.33 1.93 -23.46
N LEU A 90 24.40 2.32 -24.35
CA LEU A 90 24.68 2.54 -25.76
C LEU A 90 25.66 3.69 -25.96
N ASP A 91 25.54 4.79 -25.21
CA ASP A 91 26.46 5.94 -25.34
C ASP A 91 27.88 5.57 -24.92
N SER A 92 28.04 4.77 -23.86
CA SER A 92 29.34 4.24 -23.46
C SER A 92 29.92 3.24 -24.46
N LEU A 93 29.07 2.46 -25.15
CA LEU A 93 29.50 1.49 -26.17
C LEU A 93 29.85 2.17 -27.49
N LEU A 94 29.03 3.12 -27.93
CA LEU A 94 29.27 3.95 -29.12
C LEU A 94 30.52 4.81 -28.93
N LYS A 95 30.75 5.33 -27.72
CA LYS A 95 32.01 6.04 -27.40
C LYS A 95 33.20 5.13 -27.65
N ASN A 96 33.23 3.89 -27.14
CA ASN A 96 34.34 2.95 -27.33
C ASN A 96 34.54 2.54 -28.81
N PHE A 97 33.46 2.26 -29.53
CA PHE A 97 33.51 1.93 -30.95
C PHE A 97 34.02 3.10 -31.81
N SER A 98 33.71 4.34 -31.43
CA SER A 98 34.20 5.53 -32.15
C SER A 98 35.71 5.77 -31.98
N ILE A 99 36.33 5.25 -30.91
CA ILE A 99 37.77 5.38 -30.65
C ILE A 99 38.56 4.27 -31.37
N THR A 100 37.99 3.07 -31.49
CA THR A 100 38.65 1.92 -32.14
C THR A 100 38.69 2.03 -33.67
N LYS A 101 37.72 2.71 -34.31
CA LYS A 101 37.67 2.79 -35.79
C LYS A 101 38.56 3.88 -36.42
N ARG A 102 39.48 4.48 -35.63
CA ARG A 102 40.38 5.57 -36.06
C ARG A 102 41.87 5.21 -36.08
N GLN A 103 42.21 3.95 -35.82
CA GLN A 103 43.55 3.39 -36.04
C GLN A 103 43.48 2.48 -37.27
#